data_AF-A0A7W4V5L3-F1
#
_entry.id   AF-A0A7W4V5L3-F1
#
_cell.length_a   1.000
_cell.length_b   1.000
_cell.length_c   1.000
_cell.angle_alpha   90.00
_cell.angle_beta   90.00
_cell.angle_gamma   90.00
#
_symmetry.space_group_name_H-M   'P 1'
#
loop_
_entity.id
_entity.type
_entity.pdbx_description
1 polymer ?
#
loop_
_entity_poly.entity_id
_entity_poly.type
_entity_poly.pdbx_seq_one_letter_code
_entity_poly.pdbx_strand_id
1 'polypeptide(L)' 'MVEGTFSGATALLDASSDGPAELRRKVTSPKGTTERAVAVLQKADLEATFSAATDAALARAKELAAG' A
#
# COMPACT_ATOMS: atom_id res chain seq x y z
N MET A 1 6.67 -11.72 11.67
CA MET A 1 6.18 -10.37 12.02
C MET A 1 5.70 -9.62 10.78
N VAL A 2 6.53 -9.48 9.73
CA VAL A 2 6.15 -8.76 8.49
C VAL A 2 4.94 -9.39 7.77
N GLU A 3 4.97 -10.70 7.50
CA GLU A 3 3.87 -11.40 6.81
C GLU A 3 2.51 -11.23 7.51
N GLY A 4 2.48 -11.42 8.84
CA GLY A 4 1.27 -11.24 9.64
C GLY A 4 0.74 -9.80 9.62
N THR A 5 1.61 -8.79 9.56
CA THR A 5 1.20 -7.38 9.43
C THR A 5 0.49 -7.13 8.11
N PHE A 6 1.01 -7.64 6.98
CA PHE A 6 0.38 -7.46 5.67
C PHE A 6 -0.93 -8.24 5.57
N SER A 7 -0.94 -9.51 6.00
CA SER A 7 -2.16 -10.32 5.99
C SER A 7 -3.24 -9.73 6.89
N GLY A 8 -2.89 -9.31 8.10
CA GLY A 8 -3.84 -8.69 9.03
C GLY A 8 -4.37 -7.35 8.53
N ALA A 9 -3.52 -6.50 7.96
CA ALA A 9 -3.94 -5.19 7.43
C ALA A 9 -4.88 -5.32 6.23
N THR A 10 -4.62 -6.27 5.33
CA THR A 10 -5.49 -6.54 4.17
C THR A 10 -6.81 -7.16 4.59
N ALA A 11 -6.80 -8.12 5.53
CA ALA A 11 -8.03 -8.68 6.11
C ALA A 11 -8.87 -7.61 6.84
N LEU A 12 -8.23 -6.69 7.57
CA LEU A 12 -8.92 -5.57 8.21
C LEU A 12 -9.58 -4.64 7.18
N LEU A 13 -8.89 -4.35 6.07
CA LEU A 13 -9.44 -3.52 5.01
C LEU A 13 -10.67 -4.17 4.36
N ASP A 14 -10.60 -5.48 4.06
CA ASP A 14 -11.70 -6.22 3.44
C ASP A 14 -12.95 -6.30 4.36
N ALA A 15 -12.74 -6.44 5.67
CA ALA A 15 -13.82 -6.54 6.65
C ALA A 15 -14.39 -5.18 7.12
N SER A 16 -13.74 -4.06 6.77
CA SER A 16 -14.09 -2.73 7.27
C SER A 16 -15.01 -1.97 6.31
N SER A 17 -15.93 -1.17 6.86
CA SER A 17 -16.67 -0.17 6.09
C SER A 17 -15.84 1.10 5.81
N ASP A 18 -14.71 1.26 6.51
CA ASP A 18 -13.82 2.41 6.34
C ASP A 18 -12.83 2.18 5.20
N GLY A 19 -12.54 3.25 4.44
CA GLY A 19 -11.50 3.22 3.43
C GLY A 19 -10.07 3.16 4.00
N PRO A 20 -9.08 2.82 3.16
CA PRO A 20 -7.69 2.63 3.60
C PRO A 20 -7.05 3.90 4.21
N ALA A 21 -7.47 5.09 3.77
CA ALA A 21 -7.01 6.35 4.34
C ALA A 21 -7.46 6.54 5.80
N GLU A 22 -8.71 6.18 6.12
CA GLU A 22 -9.25 6.30 7.47
C GLU A 22 -8.67 5.21 8.38
N LEU A 23 -8.53 3.98 7.89
CA LEU A 23 -7.86 2.91 8.61
C LEU A 23 -6.41 3.28 8.97
N ARG A 24 -5.67 3.87 8.03
CA ARG A 24 -4.33 4.41 8.32
C ARG A 24 -4.36 5.50 9.38
N ARG A 25 -5.31 6.44 9.28
CA ARG A 25 -5.47 7.54 10.25
C ARG A 25 -5.68 6.99 11.67
N LYS A 26 -6.53 5.98 11.85
CA LYS A 26 -6.84 5.36 13.14
C LYS A 26 -5.60 4.79 13.88
N VAL A 27 -4.57 4.39 13.13
CA VAL A 27 -3.32 3.84 13.70
C VAL A 27 -2.14 4.82 13.69
N THR A 28 -2.38 6.07 13.26
CA THR A 28 -1.35 7.11 13.11
C THR A 28 -1.59 8.25 14.09
N SER A 29 -1.20 8.04 15.34
CA SER A 29 -1.25 9.09 16.36
C SER A 29 -0.19 10.17 16.09
N PRO A 30 -0.50 11.47 16.33
CA PRO A 30 0.48 12.54 16.22
C PRO A 30 1.73 12.27 17.06
N LYS A 31 2.92 12.47 16.49
CA LYS A 31 4.23 12.19 17.12
C LYS A 31 4.46 10.71 17.48
N GLY A 32 3.64 9.78 16.96
CA GLY A 32 3.74 8.35 17.20
C GLY A 32 4.79 7.65 16.33
N THR A 33 5.02 6.36 16.60
CA THR A 33 5.96 5.53 15.82
C THR A 33 5.43 5.25 14.41
N THR A 34 4.13 5.01 14.25
CA THR A 34 3.50 4.79 12.93
C THR A 34 3.62 6.02 12.03
N GLU A 35 3.44 7.22 12.59
CA GLU A 35 3.60 8.48 11.84
C GLU A 35 5.00 8.60 11.25
N ARG A 36 6.04 8.31 12.05
CA ARG A 36 7.44 8.30 11.60
C ARG A 36 7.68 7.29 10.48
N ALA A 37 7.11 6.09 10.60
CA ALA A 37 7.22 5.05 9.58
C ALA A 37 6.55 5.48 8.26
N VAL A 38 5.33 6.02 8.32
CA VAL A 38 4.60 6.50 7.14
C VAL A 38 5.36 7.62 6.44
N ALA A 39 5.97 8.56 7.19
CA ALA A 39 6.77 9.63 6.59
C ALA A 39 7.97 9.11 5.79
N VAL A 40 8.63 8.03 6.25
CA VAL A 40 9.72 7.38 5.50
C VAL A 40 9.19 6.75 4.21
N LEU A 41 8.04 6.06 4.27
CA LEU A 41 7.43 5.42 3.10
C LEU A 41 6.95 6.45 2.06
N GLN A 42 6.40 7.58 2.52
CA GLN A 42 6.01 8.69 1.64
C GLN A 42 7.23 9.34 0.97
N LYS A 43 8.33 9.55 1.71
CA LYS A 43 9.58 10.06 1.15
C LYS A 43 10.17 9.12 0.10
N ALA A 44 9.94 7.82 0.23
CA ALA A 44 10.36 6.81 -0.75
C ALA A 44 9.46 6.76 -1.99
N ASP A 45 8.43 7.60 -2.08
CA ASP A 45 7.48 7.69 -3.20
C ASP A 45 6.90 6.33 -3.61
N LEU A 46 6.36 5.64 -2.59
CA LEU A 46 5.80 4.30 -2.77
C LEU A 46 4.59 4.31 -3.72
N GLU A 47 3.84 5.42 -3.78
CA GLU A 47 2.71 5.60 -4.71
C GLU A 47 3.16 5.56 -6.17
N ALA A 48 4.14 6.40 -6.55
CA ALA A 48 4.67 6.39 -7.90
C ALA A 48 5.32 5.04 -8.25
N THR A 49 5.99 4.42 -7.27
CA THR A 49 6.62 3.11 -7.44
C THR A 49 5.59 2.02 -7.80
N PHE A 50 4.47 1.95 -7.09
CA PHE A 50 3.41 0.98 -7.39
C PHE A 50 2.72 1.25 -8.73
N SER A 51 2.50 2.53 -9.08
CA SER A 51 1.94 2.88 -10.40
C SER A 51 2.86 2.38 -11.52
N ALA A 52 4.15 2.74 -11.46
CA ALA A 52 5.13 2.35 -12.47
C ALA A 52 5.27 0.83 -12.60
N ALA A 53 5.25 0.10 -11.47
CA ALA A 53 5.30 -1.36 -11.47
C ALA A 53 4.07 -1.98 -12.14
N THR A 54 2.88 -1.44 -11.86
CA THR A 54 1.61 -1.93 -12.43
C THR A 54 1.54 -1.64 -13.93
N ASP A 55 1.98 -0.45 -14.35
CA ASP A 55 2.05 -0.06 -15.76
C ASP A 55 3.01 -0.96 -16.55
N ALA A 56 4.18 -1.26 -15.99
CA ALA A 56 5.15 -2.17 -16.60
C ALA A 56 4.59 -3.59 -16.76
N ALA A 57 3.90 -4.10 -15.72
CA ALA A 57 3.24 -5.40 -15.77
C ALA A 57 2.12 -5.43 -16.84
N LEU A 58 1.32 -4.36 -16.93
CA LEU A 58 0.26 -4.24 -17.92
C LEU A 58 0.82 -4.15 -19.35
N ALA A 59 1.89 -3.40 -19.56
CA ALA A 59 2.59 -3.33 -20.85
C ALA A 59 3.05 -4.72 -21.29
N ARG A 60 3.69 -5.46 -20.37
CA ARG A 60 4.14 -6.82 -20.64
C ARG A 60 2.99 -7.78 -20.95
N ALA A 61 1.88 -7.68 -20.23
CA ALA A 61 0.70 -8.51 -20.49
C ALA A 61 0.13 -8.27 -21.90
N LYS A 62 0.13 -7.02 -22.38
CA LYS A 62 -0.31 -6.67 -23.74
C LYS A 62 0.61 -7.24 -24.82
N GLU A 63 1.93 -7.17 -24.61
CA GLU A 63 2.90 -7.80 -25.52
C GLU A 63 2.69 -9.31 -25.63
N LEU A 64 2.45 -9.98 -24.50
CA LEU A 64 2.19 -11.42 -24.45
C LEU A 64 0.89 -11.82 -25.14
N ALA A 65 -0.13 -10.96 -25.13
CA ALA A 65 -1.42 -11.23 -25.78
C ALA A 65 -1.40 -10.96 -27.30
N ALA A 66 -0.45 -10.16 -27.78
CA ALA A 66 -0.32 -9.80 -29.19
C ALA A 66 0.60 -10.74 -29.99
N GLY A 67 1.36 -11.61 -29.32
CA GLY A 67 2.22 -12.64 -29.92
C GLY A 67 1.59 -14.02 -29.84
#